data_AF-A0A430PZV1-F1
#
_entry.id   AF-A0A430PZV1-F1
#
_cell.length_a   1.000
_cell.length_b   1.000
_cell.length_c   1.000
_cell.angle_alpha   90.00
_cell.angle_beta   90.00
_cell.angle_gamma   90.00
#
_symmetry.space_group_name_H-M   'P 1'
#
loop_
_entity.id
_entity.type
_entity.pdbx_description
1 polymer ?
#
loop_
_entity_poly.entity_id
_entity_poly.type
_entity_poly.pdbx_seq_one_letter_code
_entity_poly.pdbx_strand_id
1 'polypeptide(L)'
;MNYLYCRYYQLTFILCIFHWVLLLSRKCLAVDEIELRLRMREEIAPSTRIGSVISSLPVNLRSQMHFLTDSTFFTVTPTSGEIRVGRLIDRERLCPEFKLCCGVITCELKASIFVTNKAAGEFAASVLLKVEIQDQNDNRPTFNAQSQTVTLSEATAVGTLISINAATDADIDPENQIQRYTLVEPTGTFKLDLSGLPTASLEACDPGACTRQTLEIQILDENDNSPRLANTRFNKRLIENIPVGTVVLQLNATDIDSGERGRVMYSFHGNIDSDLTETFELVRDTGEIKLKRPLAANIRDSYEFKIIACDAVNRACSGDENSTADITFTVEDVNNFPPSIHAVAAGAALVTGSIDQNKGIESKTGESDHNNFNEPKPGDELSILENSPPSQIAVLTVRDDDTGDNSKVSCSLNDTNSNILSNGEKTTQNFILTPSTPGIYSLRTAKVFDYESESTVRTTVVCHDYGKPQQLTSARVITVQIIDVNEFQPEFSRRVYVSRVPENAPPGMDILTTTALDRDRAAVLSYKFAPTSTLSFNEEGKDLHKSDSTQTDDG
;
A
#
# COMPACT_ATOMS: atom_id res chain seq x y z
N MET A 1 -10.40 -3.27 89.69
CA MET A 1 -11.05 -4.39 90.40
C MET A 1 -9.97 -5.43 90.65
N ASN A 2 -9.47 -5.54 91.88
CA ASN A 2 -10.05 -6.35 92.97
C ASN A 2 -10.00 -7.84 92.59
N TYR A 3 -9.02 -8.63 93.05
CA TYR A 3 -8.88 -9.15 94.42
C TYR A 3 -10.18 -9.73 94.98
N LEU A 4 -10.29 -11.07 94.94
CA LEU A 4 -10.98 -11.88 95.96
C LEU A 4 -10.39 -13.31 95.97
N TYR A 5 -10.14 -13.98 97.10
CA TYR A 5 -9.86 -13.54 98.48
C TYR A 5 -9.50 -14.78 99.34
N CYS A 6 -8.73 -14.60 100.43
CA CYS A 6 -8.70 -15.49 101.62
C CYS A 6 -8.20 -16.96 101.44
N ARG A 7 -7.52 -17.64 102.39
CA ARG A 7 -7.20 -17.49 103.84
C ARG A 7 -5.88 -18.27 104.10
N TYR A 8 -5.06 -18.09 105.15
CA TYR A 8 -4.91 -17.08 106.20
C TYR A 8 -3.49 -17.21 106.84
N TYR A 9 -3.12 -16.24 107.67
CA TYR A 9 -1.90 -16.04 108.48
C TYR A 9 -1.20 -17.29 109.09
N GLN A 10 0.14 -17.42 109.16
CA GLN A 10 1.21 -16.62 109.82
C GLN A 10 1.45 -16.92 111.33
N LEU A 11 2.68 -16.65 111.80
CA LEU A 11 3.33 -17.02 113.08
C LEU A 11 3.81 -18.50 113.19
N THR A 12 5.03 -18.83 113.67
CA THR A 12 6.06 -18.03 114.39
C THR A 12 7.46 -18.66 114.31
N PHE A 13 8.49 -17.81 114.23
CA PHE A 13 9.86 -17.90 114.82
C PHE A 13 10.72 -19.16 114.57
N ILE A 14 11.94 -19.07 113.99
CA ILE A 14 13.17 -18.39 114.45
C ILE A 14 13.79 -19.06 115.68
N LEU A 15 15.12 -19.25 115.62
CA LEU A 15 16.03 -19.95 116.57
C LEU A 15 15.95 -21.49 116.56
N CYS A 16 17.05 -22.22 116.65
CA CYS A 16 18.45 -21.93 116.27
C CYS A 16 19.22 -23.27 116.23
N ILE A 17 20.32 -23.31 115.47
CA ILE A 17 21.57 -24.02 115.79
C ILE A 17 21.42 -25.28 116.67
N PHE A 18 21.29 -26.48 116.07
CA PHE A 18 21.99 -27.73 116.44
C PHE A 18 21.43 -28.98 115.72
N HIS A 19 21.65 -29.08 114.41
CA HIS A 19 21.91 -30.39 113.78
C HIS A 19 22.82 -30.32 112.54
N TRP A 20 23.71 -29.32 112.51
CA TRP A 20 24.69 -29.08 111.45
C TRP A 20 25.92 -30.01 111.54
N VAL A 21 25.69 -31.29 111.85
CA VAL A 21 26.74 -32.33 112.01
C VAL A 21 26.35 -33.67 111.35
N LEU A 22 25.07 -33.93 111.07
CA LEU A 22 24.60 -35.22 110.52
C LEU A 22 23.72 -35.08 109.27
N LEU A 23 24.32 -34.57 108.17
CA LEU A 23 23.92 -34.91 106.79
C LEU A 23 24.97 -34.46 105.75
N LEU A 24 26.26 -34.59 106.09
CA LEU A 24 27.31 -34.69 105.07
C LEU A 24 27.18 -36.05 104.38
N SER A 25 27.33 -36.09 103.06
CA SER A 25 27.30 -37.29 102.19
C SER A 25 25.95 -37.99 101.95
N ARG A 26 25.05 -37.31 101.23
CA ARG A 26 24.54 -37.92 99.98
C ARG A 26 24.70 -36.93 98.83
N LYS A 27 25.79 -37.08 98.08
CA LYS A 27 25.86 -36.55 96.72
C LYS A 27 24.66 -37.13 95.98
N CYS A 28 23.83 -36.29 95.38
CA CYS A 28 22.91 -36.75 94.36
C CYS A 28 23.79 -37.21 93.19
N LEU A 29 24.03 -38.52 93.04
CA LEU A 29 24.64 -39.03 91.82
C LEU A 29 23.64 -38.78 90.71
N ALA A 30 24.07 -38.02 89.70
CA ALA A 30 23.46 -38.14 88.39
C ALA A 30 23.56 -39.62 88.00
N VAL A 31 22.41 -40.24 87.70
CA VAL A 31 22.40 -41.52 87.03
C VAL A 31 22.67 -41.20 85.57
N ASP A 32 23.85 -41.55 85.07
CA ASP A 32 24.15 -41.44 83.65
C ASP A 32 23.10 -42.23 82.86
N GLU A 33 22.43 -41.57 81.93
CA GLU A 33 21.48 -42.21 81.03
C GLU A 33 22.26 -43.17 80.12
N ILE A 34 21.95 -44.47 80.21
CA ILE A 34 22.69 -45.49 79.45
C ILE A 34 22.30 -45.33 77.98
N GLU A 35 23.18 -44.78 77.18
CA GLU A 35 22.94 -44.56 75.75
C GLU A 35 23.47 -45.73 74.91
N LEU A 36 22.65 -46.26 74.01
CA LEU A 36 23.06 -47.25 73.02
C LEU A 36 22.86 -46.66 71.62
N ARG A 37 23.97 -46.42 70.91
CA ARG A 37 23.95 -46.02 69.49
C ARG A 37 24.09 -47.24 68.60
N LEU A 38 23.17 -47.40 67.66
CA LEU A 38 23.25 -48.37 66.57
C LEU A 38 23.15 -47.66 65.22
N ARG A 39 23.62 -48.33 64.18
CA ARG A 39 23.46 -47.94 62.77
C ARG A 39 22.77 -49.08 62.03
N MET A 40 21.80 -48.74 61.20
CA MET A 40 21.19 -49.68 60.26
C MET A 40 20.83 -48.95 58.97
N ARG A 41 20.75 -49.68 57.87
CA ARG A 41 20.14 -49.17 56.65
C ARG A 41 18.62 -49.23 56.75
N GLU A 42 17.95 -48.41 55.96
CA GLU A 42 16.51 -48.50 55.75
C GLU A 42 16.10 -49.74 54.93
N GLU A 43 14.80 -49.93 54.74
CA GLU A 43 14.18 -51.05 54.00
C GLU A 43 14.61 -52.47 54.47
N ILE A 44 15.26 -52.57 55.64
CA ILE A 44 15.62 -53.84 56.25
C ILE A 44 14.35 -54.58 56.71
N ALA A 45 14.22 -55.83 56.27
CA ALA A 45 13.07 -56.68 56.57
C ALA A 45 12.77 -56.78 58.09
N PRO A 46 11.50 -56.77 58.50
CA PRO A 46 11.10 -56.95 59.90
C PRO A 46 11.67 -58.23 60.52
N SER A 47 11.85 -58.22 61.85
CA SER A 47 12.52 -59.26 62.65
C SER A 47 14.02 -59.42 62.41
N THR A 48 14.65 -58.69 61.48
CA THR A 48 16.11 -58.68 61.29
C THR A 48 16.82 -58.11 62.52
N ARG A 49 17.90 -58.76 62.96
CA ARG A 49 18.68 -58.40 64.15
C ARG A 49 19.67 -57.26 63.83
N ILE A 50 19.54 -56.14 64.53
CA ILE A 50 20.40 -54.95 64.35
C ILE A 50 21.39 -54.73 65.50
N GLY A 51 21.16 -55.33 66.67
CA GLY A 51 22.06 -55.16 67.81
C GLY A 51 21.65 -55.94 69.05
N SER A 52 22.21 -55.58 70.20
CA SER A 52 21.79 -56.08 71.51
C SER A 52 21.97 -55.01 72.57
N VAL A 53 21.06 -54.96 73.54
CA VAL A 53 21.15 -54.06 74.71
C VAL A 53 22.15 -54.55 75.77
N ILE A 54 22.56 -55.82 75.72
CA ILE A 54 23.49 -56.40 76.72
C ILE A 54 24.88 -55.76 76.65
N SER A 55 25.30 -55.27 75.47
CA SER A 55 26.61 -54.64 75.29
C SER A 55 26.75 -53.28 76.01
N SER A 56 25.68 -52.47 76.06
CA SER A 56 25.70 -51.17 76.76
C SER A 56 25.48 -51.29 78.27
N LEU A 57 24.97 -52.42 78.76
CA LEU A 57 24.69 -52.59 80.18
C LEU A 57 25.94 -52.93 81.01
N PRO A 58 26.14 -52.29 82.19
CA PRO A 58 27.13 -52.69 83.19
C PRO A 58 27.07 -54.17 83.52
N VAL A 59 28.22 -54.79 83.82
CA VAL A 59 28.35 -56.24 84.08
C VAL A 59 27.38 -56.73 85.16
N ASN A 60 27.12 -55.91 86.17
CA ASN A 60 26.21 -56.17 87.30
C ASN A 60 24.73 -56.34 86.89
N LEU A 61 24.35 -55.90 85.69
CA LEU A 61 22.97 -55.91 85.18
C LEU A 61 22.74 -56.94 84.06
N ARG A 62 23.72 -57.80 83.74
CA ARG A 62 23.66 -58.68 82.56
C ARG A 62 22.98 -60.04 82.77
N SER A 63 22.72 -60.46 84.01
CA SER A 63 22.47 -61.89 84.31
C SER A 63 21.06 -62.27 84.79
N GLN A 64 20.12 -61.34 85.03
CA GLN A 64 18.74 -61.65 85.49
C GLN A 64 17.65 -60.67 84.97
N MET A 65 17.74 -60.19 83.72
CA MET A 65 16.86 -59.12 83.22
C MET A 65 15.81 -59.57 82.20
N HIS A 66 14.66 -58.88 82.22
CA HIS A 66 13.63 -58.91 81.18
C HIS A 66 13.55 -57.53 80.51
N PHE A 67 13.57 -57.50 79.17
CA PHE A 67 13.61 -56.28 78.36
C PHE A 67 12.27 -55.94 77.71
N LEU A 68 11.93 -54.66 77.70
CA LEU A 68 10.76 -54.09 77.03
C LEU A 68 11.15 -52.80 76.29
N THR A 69 10.42 -52.39 75.27
CA THR A 69 10.62 -51.10 74.58
C THR A 69 9.30 -50.39 74.29
N ASP A 70 9.33 -49.06 74.21
CA ASP A 70 8.22 -48.19 73.82
C ASP A 70 8.04 -48.04 72.29
N SER A 71 8.99 -48.53 71.49
CA SER A 71 9.01 -48.31 70.05
C SER A 71 8.16 -49.31 69.27
N THR A 72 7.59 -48.82 68.16
CA THR A 72 6.97 -49.66 67.11
C THR A 72 7.93 -49.97 65.97
N PHE A 73 9.07 -49.27 65.89
CA PHE A 73 10.11 -49.47 64.87
C PHE A 73 11.13 -50.53 65.27
N PHE A 74 11.32 -50.76 66.58
CA PHE A 74 12.26 -51.73 67.12
C PHE A 74 11.54 -52.67 68.09
N THR A 75 11.94 -53.93 68.09
CA THR A 75 11.53 -54.94 69.07
C THR A 75 12.75 -55.41 69.83
N VAL A 76 12.61 -55.70 71.12
CA VAL A 76 13.68 -56.25 71.94
C VAL A 76 13.26 -57.62 72.42
N THR A 77 14.09 -58.63 72.18
CA THR A 77 13.81 -60.00 72.62
C THR A 77 13.90 -60.07 74.14
N PRO A 78 12.82 -60.40 74.89
CA PRO A 78 12.77 -60.08 76.31
C PRO A 78 13.81 -60.79 77.18
N THR A 79 14.28 -61.97 76.78
CA THR A 79 15.25 -62.79 77.54
C THR A 79 16.69 -62.68 77.06
N SER A 80 16.93 -62.34 75.79
CA SER A 80 18.28 -62.25 75.20
C SER A 80 18.73 -60.82 74.91
N GLY A 81 17.85 -59.84 75.05
CA GLY A 81 18.16 -58.44 74.79
C GLY A 81 18.56 -58.14 73.34
N GLU A 82 18.25 -59.04 72.39
CA GLU A 82 18.49 -58.78 70.96
C GLU A 82 17.52 -57.73 70.44
N ILE A 83 18.05 -56.69 69.79
CA ILE A 83 17.28 -55.63 69.17
C ILE A 83 17.07 -56.02 67.70
N ARG A 84 15.80 -56.02 67.28
CA ARG A 84 15.34 -56.40 65.94
C ARG A 84 14.44 -55.32 65.34
N VAL A 85 14.39 -55.23 64.03
CA VAL A 85 13.47 -54.34 63.31
C VAL A 85 12.02 -54.78 63.58
N GLY A 86 11.15 -53.85 63.99
CA GLY A 86 9.74 -54.12 64.32
C GLY A 86 8.80 -54.02 63.12
N ARG A 87 9.07 -53.08 62.20
CA ARG A 87 8.36 -52.86 60.94
C ARG A 87 9.30 -52.24 59.91
N LEU A 88 8.89 -52.21 58.64
CA LEU A 88 9.61 -51.47 57.60
C LEU A 88 9.82 -50.00 58.00
N ILE A 89 10.99 -49.49 57.67
CA ILE A 89 11.47 -48.13 57.94
C ILE A 89 11.88 -47.60 56.57
N ASP A 90 11.07 -46.71 56.02
CA ASP A 90 11.33 -45.90 54.82
C ASP A 90 11.69 -44.50 55.35
N ARG A 91 12.92 -44.05 55.04
CA ARG A 91 13.56 -42.90 55.68
C ARG A 91 13.05 -41.60 55.08
N GLU A 92 12.72 -41.57 53.80
CA GLU A 92 12.21 -40.41 53.06
C GLU A 92 10.85 -39.99 53.64
N ARG A 93 10.00 -40.96 53.97
CA ARG A 93 8.69 -40.72 54.61
C ARG A 93 8.78 -40.37 56.08
N LEU A 94 9.78 -40.89 56.80
CA LEU A 94 9.90 -40.72 58.26
C LEU A 94 10.73 -39.50 58.67
N CYS A 95 11.69 -39.06 57.84
CA CYS A 95 12.59 -37.95 58.10
C CYS A 95 12.51 -36.80 57.06
N PRO A 96 11.33 -36.37 56.56
CA PRO A 96 11.22 -35.36 55.50
C PRO A 96 11.57 -33.92 55.94
N GLU A 97 11.54 -33.62 57.25
CA GLU A 97 11.68 -32.25 57.77
C GLU A 97 13.08 -31.90 58.34
N PHE A 98 14.08 -32.79 58.25
CA PHE A 98 15.47 -32.43 58.55
C PHE A 98 16.16 -31.63 57.43
N LYS A 99 15.44 -30.66 56.85
CA LYS A 99 15.98 -29.69 55.88
C LYS A 99 16.79 -28.61 56.59
N LEU A 100 18.11 -28.69 56.39
CA LEU A 100 19.14 -27.64 56.51
C LEU A 100 19.05 -26.67 57.71
N CYS A 101 20.07 -26.75 58.57
CA CYS A 101 20.68 -25.54 59.13
C CYS A 101 22.17 -25.70 59.51
N CYS A 102 22.68 -26.93 59.71
CA CYS A 102 24.04 -27.15 60.23
C CYS A 102 24.82 -28.33 59.61
N GLY A 103 24.39 -28.88 58.46
CA GLY A 103 25.15 -29.94 57.75
C GLY A 103 25.17 -31.31 58.44
N VAL A 104 24.19 -31.61 59.31
CA VAL A 104 24.07 -32.91 59.98
C VAL A 104 22.91 -33.69 59.36
N ILE A 105 23.26 -34.70 58.56
CA ILE A 105 22.34 -35.53 57.77
C ILE A 105 22.09 -36.84 58.52
N THR A 106 21.42 -36.79 59.67
CA THR A 106 21.20 -37.97 60.51
C THR A 106 19.73 -38.18 60.82
N CYS A 107 19.10 -39.15 60.17
CA CYS A 107 17.79 -39.65 60.55
C CYS A 107 17.94 -40.57 61.77
N GLU A 108 17.79 -40.01 62.99
CA GLU A 108 17.97 -40.75 64.25
C GLU A 108 16.62 -41.12 64.88
N LEU A 109 16.26 -42.41 64.87
CA LEU A 109 15.09 -42.93 65.58
C LEU A 109 15.46 -43.23 67.04
N LYS A 110 14.64 -42.72 67.96
CA LYS A 110 14.83 -42.87 69.42
C LYS A 110 13.81 -43.84 70.00
N ALA A 111 14.26 -44.64 70.96
CA ALA A 111 13.42 -45.57 71.71
C ALA A 111 13.96 -45.75 73.13
N SER A 112 13.08 -45.90 74.11
CA SER A 112 13.45 -46.32 75.45
C SER A 112 13.42 -47.86 75.52
N ILE A 113 14.49 -48.46 76.03
CA ILE A 113 14.50 -49.88 76.43
C ILE A 113 14.47 -49.93 77.96
N PHE A 114 13.40 -50.47 78.51
CA PHE A 114 13.22 -50.67 79.94
C PHE A 114 13.80 -52.02 80.34
N VAL A 115 14.67 -52.00 81.35
CA VAL A 115 15.32 -53.17 81.93
C VAL A 115 14.64 -53.47 83.26
N THR A 116 14.08 -54.67 83.41
CA THR A 116 13.36 -55.09 84.61
C THR A 116 13.98 -56.35 85.23
N ASN A 117 14.02 -56.42 86.56
CA ASN A 117 14.57 -57.56 87.29
C ASN A 117 13.51 -58.68 87.36
N LYS A 118 13.77 -59.78 86.63
CA LYS A 118 12.83 -60.91 86.42
C LYS A 118 11.49 -60.50 85.80
N ALA A 119 10.65 -61.49 85.48
CA ALA A 119 9.30 -61.28 84.96
C ALA A 119 8.30 -60.64 85.95
N ALA A 120 8.76 -60.23 87.14
CA ALA A 120 7.94 -59.60 88.18
C ALA A 120 7.86 -58.06 88.06
N GLY A 121 8.66 -57.44 87.19
CA GLY A 121 8.48 -56.05 86.76
C GLY A 121 9.15 -54.96 87.61
N GLU A 122 10.08 -55.30 88.50
CA GLU A 122 10.88 -54.28 89.21
C GLU A 122 11.79 -53.52 88.22
N PHE A 123 11.60 -52.21 88.07
CA PHE A 123 12.43 -51.36 87.21
C PHE A 123 13.88 -51.30 87.71
N ALA A 124 14.83 -51.63 86.84
CA ALA A 124 16.26 -51.65 87.15
C ALA A 124 17.04 -50.53 86.44
N ALA A 125 16.75 -50.28 85.16
CA ALA A 125 17.38 -49.24 84.36
C ALA A 125 16.57 -48.89 83.10
N SER A 126 16.81 -47.71 82.54
CA SER A 126 16.40 -47.33 81.18
C SER A 126 17.63 -47.16 80.30
N VAL A 127 17.59 -47.71 79.09
CA VAL A 127 18.59 -47.50 78.04
C VAL A 127 17.95 -46.67 76.94
N LEU A 128 18.53 -45.51 76.62
CA LEU A 128 18.13 -44.72 75.46
C LEU A 128 18.78 -45.31 74.21
N LEU A 129 17.98 -46.04 73.43
CA LEU A 129 18.37 -46.51 72.11
C LEU A 129 18.26 -45.36 71.10
N LYS A 130 19.36 -45.07 70.42
CA LYS A 130 19.43 -44.17 69.27
C LYS A 130 19.88 -44.98 68.06
N VAL A 131 19.03 -45.06 67.04
CA VAL A 131 19.34 -45.77 65.80
C VAL A 131 19.44 -44.76 64.68
N GLU A 132 20.66 -44.58 64.17
CA GLU A 132 20.94 -43.81 62.97
C GLU A 132 20.56 -44.66 61.75
N ILE A 133 19.55 -44.20 61.01
CA ILE A 133 19.08 -44.79 59.77
C ILE A 133 19.94 -44.24 58.63
N GLN A 134 20.67 -45.14 57.98
CA GLN A 134 21.49 -44.85 56.82
C GLN A 134 20.62 -44.91 55.56
N ASP A 135 20.63 -43.79 54.86
CA ASP A 135 20.07 -43.58 53.51
C ASP A 135 20.52 -44.67 52.54
N GLN A 136 19.62 -45.16 51.69
CA GLN A 136 19.94 -46.02 50.55
C GLN A 136 19.50 -45.33 49.25
N ASN A 137 20.30 -45.48 48.20
CA ASN A 137 19.88 -45.13 46.84
C ASN A 137 18.82 -46.13 46.36
N ASP A 138 17.55 -45.82 46.66
CA ASP A 138 16.38 -46.53 46.14
C ASP A 138 15.35 -45.60 45.48
N ASN A 139 15.49 -44.29 45.66
CA ASN A 139 14.84 -43.29 44.83
C ASN A 139 15.69 -43.00 43.59
N ARG A 140 15.08 -42.27 42.65
CA ARG A 140 15.75 -41.83 41.43
C ARG A 140 15.41 -40.36 41.18
N PRO A 141 16.26 -39.64 40.43
CA PRO A 141 15.95 -38.30 39.99
C PRO A 141 14.62 -38.27 39.24
N THR A 142 13.76 -37.31 39.56
CA THR A 142 12.45 -37.11 38.95
C THR A 142 12.27 -35.68 38.48
N PHE A 143 11.61 -35.51 37.34
CA PHE A 143 11.18 -34.20 36.85
C PHE A 143 9.69 -34.00 37.11
N ASN A 144 9.30 -32.74 37.34
CA ASN A 144 7.90 -32.34 37.49
C ASN A 144 7.04 -32.59 36.24
N ALA A 145 7.66 -32.65 35.05
CA ALA A 145 7.04 -32.95 33.77
C ALA A 145 8.00 -33.72 32.85
N GLN A 146 7.47 -34.56 31.96
CA GLN A 146 8.27 -35.30 30.97
C GLN A 146 8.83 -34.38 29.86
N SER A 147 8.15 -33.26 29.61
CA SER A 147 8.62 -32.20 28.73
C SER A 147 8.48 -30.82 29.37
N GLN A 148 9.34 -29.89 28.97
CA GLN A 148 9.23 -28.46 29.28
C GLN A 148 9.43 -27.66 27.99
N THR A 149 8.47 -26.78 27.68
CA THR A 149 8.60 -25.83 26.56
C THR A 149 9.33 -24.58 27.02
N VAL A 150 10.24 -24.07 26.19
CA VAL A 150 11.00 -22.84 26.41
C VAL A 150 10.88 -21.96 25.17
N THR A 151 10.38 -20.73 25.33
CA THR A 151 10.29 -19.74 24.25
C THR A 151 11.51 -18.81 24.27
N LEU A 152 12.18 -18.63 23.13
CA LEU A 152 13.33 -17.74 22.98
C LEU A 152 13.16 -16.86 21.75
N SER A 153 13.46 -15.56 21.83
CA SER A 153 13.58 -14.71 20.65
C SER A 153 14.83 -15.09 19.85
N GLU A 154 14.81 -15.05 18.52
CA GLU A 154 16.03 -15.28 17.72
C GLU A 154 17.07 -14.17 17.89
N ALA A 155 16.65 -12.96 18.26
CA ALA A 155 17.53 -11.87 18.65
C ALA A 155 18.16 -12.04 20.06
N THR A 156 17.91 -13.16 20.74
CA THR A 156 18.49 -13.46 22.06
C THR A 156 20.02 -13.58 21.96
N ALA A 157 20.72 -12.67 22.63
CA ALA A 157 22.18 -12.65 22.62
C ALA A 157 22.83 -13.96 23.09
N VAL A 158 23.90 -14.37 22.42
CA VAL A 158 24.70 -15.55 22.78
C VAL A 158 25.22 -15.43 24.22
N GLY A 159 24.98 -16.45 25.04
CA GLY A 159 25.32 -16.46 26.46
C GLY A 159 24.19 -16.05 27.40
N THR A 160 23.01 -15.72 26.87
CA THR A 160 21.78 -15.57 27.68
C THR A 160 21.49 -16.87 28.45
N LEU A 161 21.33 -16.74 29.78
CA LEU A 161 20.96 -17.86 30.64
C LEU A 161 19.45 -18.11 30.58
N ILE A 162 19.08 -19.37 30.39
CA ILE A 162 17.72 -19.87 30.34
C ILE A 162 17.48 -20.66 31.62
N SER A 163 16.36 -20.44 32.31
CA SER A 163 16.00 -21.21 33.51
C SER A 163 15.21 -22.47 33.16
N ILE A 164 15.57 -23.62 33.76
CA ILE A 164 14.86 -24.90 33.64
C ILE A 164 14.48 -25.43 35.02
N ASN A 165 13.44 -26.26 35.04
CA ASN A 165 13.06 -27.00 36.24
C ASN A 165 14.13 -28.03 36.59
N ALA A 166 14.77 -27.87 37.75
CA ALA A 166 15.65 -28.89 38.30
C ALA A 166 14.90 -30.21 38.55
N ALA A 167 15.61 -31.34 38.41
CA ALA A 167 15.10 -32.60 38.92
C ALA A 167 15.18 -32.62 40.45
N THR A 168 14.31 -33.41 41.07
CA THR A 168 14.31 -33.69 42.50
C THR A 168 14.63 -35.16 42.75
N ASP A 169 15.47 -35.40 43.74
CA ASP A 169 15.65 -36.72 44.34
C ASP A 169 15.11 -36.71 45.77
N ALA A 170 14.68 -37.86 46.26
CA ALA A 170 14.15 -38.01 47.62
C ALA A 170 15.23 -38.47 48.62
N ASP A 171 16.26 -39.15 48.13
CA ASP A 171 17.47 -39.50 48.89
C ASP A 171 18.08 -38.24 49.53
N ILE A 172 18.59 -38.35 50.75
CA ILE A 172 19.18 -37.21 51.48
C ILE A 172 20.71 -37.25 51.53
N ASP A 173 21.32 -38.42 51.32
CA ASP A 173 22.78 -38.52 51.34
C ASP A 173 23.35 -37.84 50.09
N PRO A 174 24.27 -36.87 50.23
CA PRO A 174 24.93 -36.23 49.10
C PRO A 174 25.67 -37.18 48.15
N GLU A 175 25.96 -38.43 48.55
CA GLU A 175 26.49 -39.47 47.65
C GLU A 175 25.38 -40.14 46.80
N ASN A 176 24.16 -40.27 47.33
CA ASN A 176 23.03 -40.92 46.66
C ASN A 176 22.15 -39.94 45.85
N GLN A 177 22.17 -38.65 46.20
CA GLN A 177 21.51 -37.59 45.44
C GLN A 177 22.04 -37.41 44.00
N ILE A 178 21.37 -36.55 43.23
CA ILE A 178 21.73 -36.18 41.85
C ILE A 178 23.20 -35.70 41.77
N GLN A 179 24.07 -36.56 41.24
CA GLN A 179 25.51 -36.29 41.10
C GLN A 179 25.84 -35.47 39.86
N ARG A 180 25.07 -35.68 38.77
CA ARG A 180 25.35 -35.04 37.49
C ARG A 180 24.08 -34.71 36.72
N TYR A 181 24.23 -33.67 35.93
CA TYR A 181 23.32 -33.30 34.85
C TYR A 181 24.09 -33.34 33.54
N THR A 182 23.52 -33.97 32.51
CA THR A 182 24.07 -33.93 31.15
C THR A 182 23.02 -33.45 30.15
N LEU A 183 23.47 -32.67 29.17
CA LEU A 183 22.69 -32.13 28.06
C LEU A 183 22.96 -32.98 26.81
N VAL A 184 21.91 -33.54 26.21
CA VAL A 184 22.00 -34.28 24.93
C VAL A 184 21.40 -33.40 23.82
N GLU A 185 22.26 -32.70 23.09
CA GLU A 185 21.88 -31.73 22.06
C GLU A 185 22.67 -32.00 20.76
N PRO A 186 22.02 -32.22 19.61
CA PRO A 186 22.68 -32.66 18.39
C PRO A 186 23.37 -31.55 17.57
N THR A 187 23.05 -30.27 17.78
CA THR A 187 23.54 -29.15 16.95
C THR A 187 24.75 -28.41 17.54
N GLY A 188 24.93 -28.45 18.86
CA GLY A 188 25.99 -27.72 19.57
C GLY A 188 25.63 -26.26 19.90
N THR A 189 24.38 -25.84 19.65
CA THR A 189 23.89 -24.48 19.87
C THR A 189 23.71 -24.16 21.35
N PHE A 190 23.32 -25.15 22.15
CA PHE A 190 23.07 -24.97 23.58
C PHE A 190 24.16 -25.62 24.43
N LYS A 191 24.59 -24.93 25.49
CA LYS A 191 25.53 -25.44 26.48
C LYS A 191 24.92 -25.36 27.87
N LEU A 192 24.99 -26.46 28.61
CA LEU A 192 24.65 -26.52 30.03
C LEU A 192 25.69 -25.72 30.82
N ASP A 193 25.26 -24.61 31.42
CA ASP A 193 26.01 -23.92 32.46
C ASP A 193 25.49 -24.35 33.84
N LEU A 194 26.42 -24.70 34.72
CA LEU A 194 26.16 -25.17 36.09
C LEU A 194 26.48 -24.10 37.13
N SER A 195 26.84 -22.87 36.71
CA SER A 195 27.16 -21.73 37.58
C SER A 195 26.02 -21.31 38.53
N GLY A 196 24.79 -21.80 38.31
CA GLY A 196 23.66 -21.66 39.24
C GLY A 196 22.68 -22.84 39.33
N LEU A 197 22.84 -23.91 38.52
CA LEU A 197 21.97 -25.10 38.34
C LEU A 197 20.49 -24.84 37.92
N PRO A 198 19.90 -25.66 37.03
CA PRO A 198 20.46 -26.40 35.88
C PRO A 198 19.64 -26.23 34.57
N THR A 199 20.26 -26.30 33.37
CA THR A 199 19.51 -26.12 32.09
C THR A 199 20.03 -26.92 30.88
N ALA A 200 19.14 -27.72 30.27
CA ALA A 200 19.35 -28.46 29.02
C ALA A 200 18.29 -29.60 28.87
N SER A 201 18.33 -30.43 27.81
CA SER A 201 17.61 -31.71 27.75
C SER A 201 18.19 -32.68 28.79
N LEU A 202 17.67 -32.56 30.02
CA LEU A 202 18.41 -32.84 31.24
C LEU A 202 18.33 -34.33 31.59
N GLU A 203 19.42 -35.07 31.36
CA GLU A 203 19.61 -36.37 32.01
C GLU A 203 20.19 -36.12 33.41
N ALA A 204 19.32 -36.25 34.41
CA ALA A 204 19.67 -36.21 35.82
C ALA A 204 20.06 -37.63 36.23
N CYS A 205 21.25 -37.80 36.80
CA CYS A 205 21.71 -39.11 37.29
C CYS A 205 22.18 -39.04 38.74
N ASP A 206 21.68 -39.98 39.52
CA ASP A 206 22.29 -40.48 40.75
C ASP A 206 23.37 -41.56 40.40
N PRO A 207 24.02 -42.22 41.37
CA PRO A 207 25.01 -43.28 41.09
C PRO A 207 24.46 -44.55 40.41
N GLY A 208 23.20 -44.91 40.62
CA GLY A 208 22.55 -46.14 40.16
C GLY A 208 21.56 -45.96 39.01
N ALA A 209 20.96 -44.77 38.85
CA ALA A 209 19.94 -44.49 37.87
C ALA A 209 20.08 -43.11 37.19
N CYS A 210 19.32 -42.95 36.10
CA CYS A 210 19.18 -41.70 35.37
C CYS A 210 17.72 -41.53 34.92
N THR A 211 17.26 -40.28 34.81
CA THR A 211 15.95 -39.89 34.27
C THR A 211 16.13 -38.72 33.30
N ARG A 212 15.31 -38.66 32.25
CA ARG A 212 15.41 -37.65 31.17
C ARG A 212 14.15 -36.79 31.08
N GLN A 213 14.34 -35.51 30.75
CA GLN A 213 13.29 -34.58 30.34
C GLN A 213 13.57 -34.06 28.93
N THR A 214 12.52 -33.98 28.09
CA THR A 214 12.61 -33.36 26.76
C THR A 214 12.36 -31.87 26.86
N LEU A 215 13.28 -31.05 26.34
CA LEU A 215 13.02 -29.62 26.15
C LEU A 215 12.52 -29.36 24.74
N GLU A 216 11.40 -28.64 24.65
CA GLU A 216 10.88 -28.13 23.39
C GLU A 216 11.23 -26.65 23.28
N ILE A 217 12.21 -26.31 22.46
CA ILE A 217 12.63 -24.92 22.26
C ILE A 217 11.85 -24.33 21.11
N GLN A 218 10.99 -23.35 21.42
CA GLN A 218 10.21 -22.60 20.45
C GLN A 218 10.92 -21.27 20.19
N ILE A 219 11.48 -21.11 18.99
CA ILE A 219 12.06 -19.85 18.57
C ILE A 219 10.93 -18.92 18.14
N LEU A 220 10.89 -17.75 18.78
CA LEU A 220 10.10 -16.61 18.36
C LEU A 220 10.93 -15.82 17.36
N ASP A 221 10.40 -15.77 16.16
CA ASP A 221 10.68 -14.81 15.10
C ASP A 221 10.86 -13.37 15.66
N GLU A 222 11.65 -12.54 15.02
CA GLU A 222 11.68 -11.08 15.21
C GLU A 222 11.52 -10.35 13.89
N ASN A 223 11.03 -9.10 13.93
CA ASN A 223 10.83 -8.30 12.72
C ASN A 223 12.16 -7.63 12.29
N ASP A 224 13.20 -8.44 12.04
CA ASP A 224 14.56 -7.97 11.74
C ASP A 224 14.87 -7.92 10.24
N ASN A 225 13.98 -8.48 9.40
CA ASN A 225 14.00 -8.29 7.96
C ASN A 225 13.03 -7.18 7.54
N SER A 226 13.22 -6.71 6.30
CA SER A 226 12.35 -5.71 5.68
C SER A 226 11.99 -6.19 4.27
N PRO A 227 10.79 -5.89 3.76
CA PRO A 227 10.33 -6.45 2.50
C PRO A 227 11.22 -6.04 1.32
N ARG A 228 11.60 -7.01 0.50
CA ARG A 228 12.47 -6.79 -0.67
C ARG A 228 11.69 -6.92 -1.95
N LEU A 229 11.67 -5.86 -2.77
CA LEU A 229 11.08 -5.88 -4.11
C LEU A 229 11.98 -6.65 -5.08
N ALA A 230 11.37 -7.49 -5.94
CA ALA A 230 12.10 -8.22 -6.98
C ALA A 230 12.76 -7.29 -8.02
N ASN A 231 12.16 -6.11 -8.24
CA ASN A 231 12.65 -5.06 -9.12
C ASN A 231 12.38 -3.70 -8.47
N THR A 232 13.38 -2.79 -8.47
CA THR A 232 13.27 -1.44 -7.89
C THR A 232 13.04 -0.34 -8.93
N ARG A 233 12.88 -0.71 -10.22
CA ARG A 233 12.60 0.22 -11.32
C ARG A 233 11.62 -0.39 -12.32
N PHE A 234 10.54 0.32 -12.63
CA PHE A 234 9.53 -0.11 -13.59
C PHE A 234 9.23 1.00 -14.60
N ASN A 235 9.45 0.71 -15.88
CA ASN A 235 9.02 1.55 -16.99
C ASN A 235 7.88 0.84 -17.71
N LYS A 236 6.67 1.41 -17.68
CA LYS A 236 5.48 0.84 -18.34
C LYS A 236 4.87 1.82 -19.32
N ARG A 237 4.46 1.28 -20.46
CA ARG A 237 3.69 2.01 -21.48
C ARG A 237 2.23 1.64 -21.36
N LEU A 238 1.35 2.64 -21.34
CA LEU A 238 -0.08 2.50 -21.15
C LEU A 238 -0.80 3.19 -22.31
N ILE A 239 -1.50 2.45 -23.16
CA ILE A 239 -2.35 3.08 -24.19
C ILE A 239 -3.51 3.81 -23.50
N GLU A 240 -3.87 5.00 -23.97
CA GLU A 240 -4.81 5.85 -23.21
C GLU A 240 -6.23 5.27 -23.10
N ASN A 241 -6.64 4.47 -24.08
CA ASN A 241 -7.94 3.81 -24.13
C ASN A 241 -8.05 2.53 -23.27
N ILE A 242 -7.13 2.30 -22.32
CA ILE A 242 -7.24 1.21 -21.33
C ILE A 242 -8.55 1.37 -20.53
N PRO A 243 -9.37 0.31 -20.41
CA PRO A 243 -10.58 0.37 -19.58
C PRO A 243 -10.28 0.63 -18.11
N VAL A 244 -11.08 1.50 -17.48
CA VAL A 244 -11.05 1.71 -16.03
C VAL A 244 -11.30 0.38 -15.29
N GLY A 245 -10.57 0.16 -14.20
CA GLY A 245 -10.51 -1.09 -13.44
C GLY A 245 -9.38 -2.05 -13.85
N THR A 246 -8.71 -1.80 -14.98
CA THR A 246 -7.59 -2.64 -15.45
C THR A 246 -6.38 -2.53 -14.51
N VAL A 247 -5.77 -3.68 -14.17
CA VAL A 247 -4.47 -3.74 -13.48
C VAL A 247 -3.36 -3.39 -14.48
N VAL A 248 -2.67 -2.27 -14.27
CA VAL A 248 -1.63 -1.74 -15.17
C VAL A 248 -0.21 -2.18 -14.78
N LEU A 249 0.00 -2.46 -13.49
CA LEU A 249 1.23 -3.04 -12.94
C LEU A 249 0.87 -3.89 -11.72
N GLN A 250 1.64 -4.94 -11.47
CA GLN A 250 1.63 -5.66 -10.19
C GLN A 250 3.06 -5.69 -9.65
N LEU A 251 3.21 -5.24 -8.41
CA LEU A 251 4.47 -5.32 -7.67
C LEU A 251 4.58 -6.66 -6.95
N ASN A 252 5.81 -7.12 -6.78
CA ASN A 252 6.11 -8.33 -6.02
C ASN A 252 7.30 -8.08 -5.10
N ALA A 253 7.02 -8.03 -3.81
CA ALA A 253 7.99 -8.02 -2.74
C ALA A 253 7.81 -9.24 -1.83
N THR A 254 8.93 -9.72 -1.30
CA THR A 254 8.99 -10.84 -0.38
C THR A 254 9.65 -10.38 0.92
N ASP A 255 9.07 -10.78 2.03
CA ASP A 255 9.70 -10.76 3.35
C ASP A 255 9.90 -12.21 3.81
N ILE A 256 10.89 -12.45 4.68
CA ILE A 256 11.25 -13.77 5.19
C ILE A 256 10.82 -14.00 6.65
N ASP A 257 10.37 -12.95 7.34
CA ASP A 257 9.85 -13.02 8.70
C ASP A 257 8.50 -13.79 8.75
N SER A 258 8.02 -14.12 9.94
CA SER A 258 6.89 -15.03 10.12
C SER A 258 5.55 -14.31 10.36
N GLY A 259 4.47 -14.86 9.80
CA GLY A 259 3.11 -14.39 10.05
C GLY A 259 2.86 -12.96 9.55
N GLU A 260 2.36 -12.08 10.41
CA GLU A 260 2.10 -10.67 10.04
C GLU A 260 3.37 -9.82 9.92
N ARG A 261 4.53 -10.29 10.42
CA ARG A 261 5.84 -9.64 10.20
C ARG A 261 6.35 -9.87 8.79
N GLY A 262 6.23 -11.10 8.29
CA GLY A 262 6.48 -11.42 6.88
C GLY A 262 5.39 -10.95 5.90
N ARG A 263 4.28 -10.38 6.40
CA ARG A 263 3.14 -10.02 5.55
C ARG A 263 3.36 -8.66 4.90
N VAL A 264 3.69 -8.70 3.61
CA VAL A 264 3.94 -7.49 2.81
C VAL A 264 2.65 -6.70 2.52
N MET A 265 2.73 -5.39 2.71
CA MET A 265 1.79 -4.36 2.28
C MET A 265 2.51 -3.34 1.38
N TYR A 266 1.76 -2.57 0.60
CA TYR A 266 2.29 -1.57 -0.33
C TYR A 266 1.66 -0.19 -0.09
N SER A 267 2.46 0.87 -0.19
CA SER A 267 2.01 2.27 -0.11
C SER A 267 2.74 3.13 -1.14
N PHE A 268 2.09 4.18 -1.65
CA PHE A 268 2.81 5.27 -2.29
C PHE A 268 3.81 5.91 -1.31
N HIS A 269 4.93 6.42 -1.83
CA HIS A 269 6.05 6.91 -1.03
C HIS A 269 6.54 8.29 -1.50
N GLY A 270 6.92 9.15 -0.55
CA GLY A 270 7.43 10.50 -0.82
C GLY A 270 6.33 11.50 -1.15
N ASN A 271 6.68 12.51 -1.95
CA ASN A 271 5.73 13.53 -2.42
C ASN A 271 4.90 12.95 -3.57
N ILE A 272 3.59 12.82 -3.34
CA ILE A 272 2.66 12.20 -4.27
C ILE A 272 1.76 13.30 -4.86
N ASP A 273 1.64 13.30 -6.18
CA ASP A 273 0.72 14.17 -6.92
C ASP A 273 -0.74 13.75 -6.67
N SER A 274 -1.63 14.71 -6.43
CA SER A 274 -3.07 14.43 -6.28
C SER A 274 -3.64 13.72 -7.51
N ASP A 275 -3.25 14.14 -8.71
CA ASP A 275 -3.72 13.55 -9.97
C ASP A 275 -3.34 12.07 -10.11
N LEU A 276 -2.18 11.67 -9.57
CA LEU A 276 -1.79 10.25 -9.51
C LEU A 276 -2.79 9.44 -8.69
N THR A 277 -3.18 9.91 -7.50
CA THR A 277 -4.11 9.20 -6.60
C THR A 277 -5.58 9.27 -7.02
N GLU A 278 -5.92 10.22 -7.89
CA GLU A 278 -7.21 10.27 -8.56
C GLU A 278 -7.24 9.31 -9.76
N THR A 279 -6.15 9.20 -10.51
CA THR A 279 -6.04 8.40 -11.74
C THR A 279 -5.73 6.92 -11.49
N PHE A 280 -4.93 6.59 -10.47
CA PHE A 280 -4.51 5.23 -10.14
C PHE A 280 -4.85 4.85 -8.69
N GLU A 281 -5.19 3.58 -8.49
CA GLU A 281 -5.41 2.96 -7.19
C GLU A 281 -4.32 1.93 -6.92
N LEU A 282 -3.61 2.04 -5.80
CA LEU A 282 -2.70 1.00 -5.31
C LEU A 282 -3.43 0.10 -4.31
N VAL A 283 -3.58 -1.17 -4.65
CA VAL A 283 -4.17 -2.18 -3.76
C VAL A 283 -3.14 -2.61 -2.72
N ARG A 284 -3.33 -2.12 -1.49
CA ARG A 284 -2.38 -2.25 -0.37
C ARG A 284 -1.92 -3.68 -0.08
N ASP A 285 -2.80 -4.68 -0.19
CA ASP A 285 -2.46 -6.08 0.17
C ASP A 285 -1.87 -6.90 -0.99
N THR A 286 -1.99 -6.47 -2.26
CA THR A 286 -1.61 -7.29 -3.43
C THR A 286 -0.53 -6.66 -4.32
N GLY A 287 -0.22 -5.37 -4.13
CA GLY A 287 0.72 -4.63 -4.97
C GLY A 287 0.19 -4.34 -6.38
N GLU A 288 -1.10 -4.60 -6.64
CA GLU A 288 -1.75 -4.25 -7.91
C GLU A 288 -1.97 -2.74 -7.99
N ILE A 289 -1.55 -2.13 -9.09
CA ILE A 289 -1.90 -0.76 -9.47
C ILE A 289 -3.01 -0.85 -10.52
N LYS A 290 -4.17 -0.26 -10.22
CA LYS A 290 -5.36 -0.26 -11.06
C LYS A 290 -5.64 1.13 -11.62
N LEU A 291 -6.13 1.18 -12.85
CA LEU A 291 -6.61 2.42 -13.45
C LEU A 291 -7.98 2.79 -12.88
N LYS A 292 -8.13 4.00 -12.33
CA LYS A 292 -9.34 4.50 -11.65
C LYS A 292 -10.10 5.55 -12.47
N ARG A 293 -9.42 6.25 -13.37
CA ARG A 293 -10.00 7.23 -14.33
C ARG A 293 -9.45 6.97 -15.73
N PRO A 294 -10.17 7.32 -16.81
CA PRO A 294 -9.62 7.25 -18.17
C PRO A 294 -8.33 8.07 -18.28
N LEU A 295 -7.37 7.58 -19.05
CA LEU A 295 -6.17 8.33 -19.41
C LEU A 295 -6.47 9.26 -20.60
N ALA A 296 -5.65 10.30 -20.77
CA ALA A 296 -5.70 11.22 -21.90
C ALA A 296 -4.28 11.73 -22.17
N ALA A 297 -3.64 11.22 -23.21
CA ALA A 297 -2.23 11.49 -23.53
C ALA A 297 -1.98 12.99 -23.81
N ASN A 298 -2.97 13.66 -24.41
CA ASN A 298 -2.97 15.10 -24.66
C ASN A 298 -3.13 15.99 -23.40
N ILE A 299 -3.56 15.43 -22.27
CA ILE A 299 -3.59 16.12 -20.97
C ILE A 299 -2.32 15.82 -20.17
N ARG A 300 -1.93 14.53 -20.10
CA ARG A 300 -0.74 14.09 -19.36
C ARG A 300 -0.18 12.79 -19.96
N ASP A 301 1.05 12.86 -20.42
CA ASP A 301 1.77 11.76 -21.08
C ASP A 301 2.68 10.96 -20.14
N SER A 302 2.96 11.44 -18.92
CA SER A 302 3.86 10.78 -17.98
C SER A 302 3.44 10.89 -16.51
N TYR A 303 3.61 9.78 -15.78
CA TYR A 303 3.50 9.70 -14.32
C TYR A 303 4.78 9.09 -13.75
N GLU A 304 5.48 9.83 -12.90
CA GLU A 304 6.67 9.38 -12.19
C GLU A 304 6.40 9.41 -10.68
N PHE A 305 6.58 8.28 -10.00
CA PHE A 305 6.28 8.14 -8.58
C PHE A 305 7.06 7.00 -7.93
N LYS A 306 7.07 6.98 -6.60
CA LYS A 306 7.67 5.90 -5.80
C LYS A 306 6.59 5.12 -5.05
N ILE A 307 6.80 3.82 -4.94
CA ILE A 307 6.06 2.94 -4.01
C ILE A 307 7.05 2.31 -3.04
N ILE A 308 6.60 2.07 -1.81
CA ILE A 308 7.30 1.33 -0.78
C ILE A 308 6.51 0.08 -0.39
N ALA A 309 7.22 -1.04 -0.22
CA ALA A 309 6.76 -2.25 0.43
C ALA A 309 7.12 -2.18 1.93
N CYS A 310 6.21 -2.62 2.79
CA CYS A 310 6.30 -2.56 4.25
C CYS A 310 5.66 -3.81 4.86
N ASP A 311 6.16 -4.27 6.00
CA ASP A 311 5.47 -5.31 6.76
C ASP A 311 4.12 -4.79 7.30
N ALA A 312 3.20 -5.70 7.64
CA ALA A 312 1.85 -5.32 8.09
C ALA A 312 1.84 -4.72 9.51
N VAL A 313 2.93 -4.87 10.27
CA VAL A 313 3.09 -4.33 11.63
C VAL A 313 3.49 -2.84 11.55
N ASN A 314 4.35 -2.49 10.60
CA ASN A 314 4.84 -1.16 10.30
C ASN A 314 3.81 -0.34 9.51
N ARG A 315 2.77 0.11 10.20
CA ARG A 315 1.70 0.94 9.64
C ARG A 315 2.17 2.24 8.99
N ALA A 316 3.34 2.76 9.37
CA ALA A 316 3.93 3.97 8.82
C ALA A 316 4.61 3.74 7.45
N CYS A 317 4.86 2.48 7.09
CA CYS A 317 5.54 2.08 5.85
C CYS A 317 6.84 2.86 5.61
N SER A 318 7.75 2.74 6.58
CA SER A 318 9.15 3.19 6.48
C SER A 318 10.06 1.99 6.18
N GLY A 319 11.03 2.15 5.30
CA GLY A 319 11.98 1.10 4.93
C GLY A 319 13.10 1.60 4.03
N ASP A 320 14.05 0.72 3.73
CA ASP A 320 15.26 1.03 2.98
C ASP A 320 15.04 1.05 1.46
N GLU A 321 16.05 1.47 0.68
CA GLU A 321 15.98 1.56 -0.79
C GLU A 321 15.50 0.26 -1.47
N ASN A 322 15.87 -0.92 -0.94
CA ASN A 322 15.44 -2.23 -1.45
C ASN A 322 13.94 -2.53 -1.27
N SER A 323 13.29 -1.80 -0.37
CA SER A 323 11.84 -1.83 -0.13
C SER A 323 11.11 -0.82 -1.00
N THR A 324 11.83 0.04 -1.74
CA THR A 324 11.24 1.08 -2.62
C THR A 324 11.42 0.75 -4.10
N ALA A 325 10.45 1.15 -4.93
CA ALA A 325 10.58 1.13 -6.39
C ALA A 325 10.24 2.49 -7.01
N ASP A 326 11.06 2.88 -7.99
CA ASP A 326 10.77 3.96 -8.94
C ASP A 326 9.85 3.42 -10.05
N ILE A 327 8.74 4.11 -10.31
CA ILE A 327 7.77 3.73 -11.34
C ILE A 327 7.56 4.92 -12.28
N THR A 328 7.74 4.66 -13.57
CA THR A 328 7.46 5.59 -14.67
C THR A 328 6.42 4.96 -15.59
N PHE A 329 5.23 5.57 -15.65
CA PHE A 329 4.18 5.23 -16.63
C PHE A 329 4.17 6.28 -17.72
N THR A 330 4.42 5.88 -18.97
CA THR A 330 4.26 6.72 -20.15
C THR A 330 2.96 6.37 -20.86
N VAL A 331 2.09 7.35 -21.07
CA VAL A 331 0.83 7.18 -21.79
C VAL A 331 1.10 7.23 -23.29
N GLU A 332 0.61 6.23 -24.04
CA GLU A 332 0.66 6.18 -25.49
C GLU A 332 -0.68 6.62 -26.08
N ASP A 333 -0.60 7.63 -26.95
CA ASP A 333 -1.68 8.29 -27.67
C ASP A 333 -2.33 7.36 -28.72
N VAL A 334 -3.66 7.42 -28.83
CA VAL A 334 -4.46 6.61 -29.75
C VAL A 334 -5.31 7.56 -30.59
N ASN A 335 -5.03 7.64 -31.89
CA ASN A 335 -5.71 8.55 -32.83
C ASN A 335 -7.25 8.47 -32.70
N ASN A 336 -7.85 9.46 -32.03
CA ASN A 336 -9.27 9.46 -31.66
C ASN A 336 -9.94 10.84 -31.81
N PHE A 337 -9.18 11.92 -32.00
CA PHE A 337 -9.70 13.25 -32.32
C PHE A 337 -9.52 13.54 -33.81
N PRO A 338 -10.60 13.77 -34.58
CA PRO A 338 -10.47 14.19 -35.98
C PRO A 338 -10.04 15.67 -36.09
N PRO A 339 -9.32 16.08 -37.15
CA PRO A 339 -8.88 17.46 -37.33
C PRO A 339 -10.03 18.48 -37.30
N SER A 340 -9.93 19.52 -36.48
CA SER A 340 -10.89 20.64 -36.46
C SER A 340 -10.49 21.73 -37.46
N ILE A 341 -11.45 22.25 -38.26
CA ILE A 341 -11.20 23.25 -39.31
C ILE A 341 -11.85 24.58 -38.96
N HIS A 342 -11.05 25.61 -38.67
CA HIS A 342 -11.49 26.97 -38.42
C HIS A 342 -11.10 27.90 -39.57
N ALA A 343 -12.08 28.47 -40.28
CA ALA A 343 -11.84 29.46 -41.33
C ALA A 343 -12.12 30.88 -40.83
N VAL A 344 -11.31 31.84 -41.24
CA VAL A 344 -11.47 33.28 -40.95
C VAL A 344 -11.24 34.08 -42.23
N ALA A 345 -12.08 35.10 -42.47
CA ALA A 345 -11.94 36.01 -43.60
C ALA A 345 -10.57 36.70 -43.62
N ALA A 346 -9.98 36.82 -44.80
CA ALA A 346 -8.67 37.46 -44.99
C ALA A 346 -8.57 38.13 -46.37
N GLY A 347 -7.66 39.08 -46.51
CA GLY A 347 -7.38 39.72 -47.79
C GLY A 347 -8.61 40.40 -48.40
N ALA A 348 -8.97 40.02 -49.63
CA ALA A 348 -10.07 40.63 -50.39
C ALA A 348 -11.43 40.51 -49.67
N ALA A 349 -11.65 39.44 -48.90
CA ALA A 349 -12.91 39.20 -48.19
C ALA A 349 -13.12 40.07 -46.93
N LEU A 350 -12.12 40.87 -46.53
CA LEU A 350 -12.27 41.85 -45.44
C LEU A 350 -12.78 43.20 -45.92
N VAL A 351 -12.55 43.53 -47.20
CA VAL A 351 -12.90 44.83 -47.80
C VAL A 351 -14.42 44.95 -47.96
N THR A 352 -15.04 43.86 -48.38
CA THR A 352 -16.48 43.69 -48.60
C THR A 352 -17.30 43.68 -47.31
N GLY A 353 -16.81 43.07 -46.24
CA GLY A 353 -17.46 43.05 -44.93
C GLY A 353 -17.63 44.43 -44.25
N SER A 354 -17.02 45.48 -44.82
CA SER A 354 -17.22 46.87 -44.37
C SER A 354 -18.38 47.58 -45.07
N ILE A 355 -18.94 47.00 -46.14
CA ILE A 355 -19.99 47.64 -46.96
C ILE A 355 -21.37 47.55 -46.29
N ASP A 356 -21.61 46.54 -45.44
CA ASP A 356 -22.90 46.30 -44.77
C ASP A 356 -23.08 46.94 -43.36
N GLN A 357 -22.15 47.79 -42.89
CA GLN A 357 -22.23 48.36 -41.54
C GLN A 357 -23.32 49.44 -41.32
N ASN A 358 -24.19 49.70 -42.30
CA ASN A 358 -25.33 50.63 -42.14
C ASN A 358 -26.65 49.95 -41.73
N LYS A 359 -26.62 48.69 -41.26
CA LYS A 359 -27.73 48.06 -40.52
C LYS A 359 -27.44 48.08 -39.01
N GLY A 360 -28.29 48.78 -38.26
CA GLY A 360 -28.04 49.11 -36.86
C GLY A 360 -27.87 47.90 -35.93
N ILE A 361 -26.83 47.96 -35.09
CA ILE A 361 -26.53 46.96 -34.07
C ILE A 361 -27.34 47.29 -32.80
N GLU A 362 -28.44 46.57 -32.57
CA GLU A 362 -28.97 46.40 -31.21
C GLU A 362 -28.20 45.27 -30.52
N SER A 363 -27.37 45.62 -29.55
CA SER A 363 -26.69 44.65 -28.70
C SER A 363 -27.69 44.00 -27.74
N LYS A 364 -27.91 42.69 -27.87
CA LYS A 364 -28.54 41.87 -26.83
C LYS A 364 -27.54 40.88 -26.26
N THR A 365 -27.22 41.10 -24.99
CA THR A 365 -26.53 40.17 -24.10
C THR A 365 -27.41 38.96 -23.81
N GLY A 366 -26.87 37.74 -23.85
CA GLY A 366 -27.59 36.55 -23.36
C GLY A 366 -27.00 35.22 -23.80
N GLU A 367 -26.16 34.66 -22.93
CA GLU A 367 -26.09 33.22 -22.57
C GLU A 367 -25.80 32.13 -23.63
N SER A 368 -25.08 31.11 -23.18
CA SER A 368 -24.58 30.00 -24.00
C SER A 368 -25.51 28.81 -23.96
N ASP A 369 -25.98 28.34 -25.12
CA ASP A 369 -26.56 27.01 -25.27
C ASP A 369 -25.74 26.12 -26.21
N HIS A 370 -25.61 24.87 -25.81
CA HIS A 370 -24.86 23.83 -26.52
C HIS A 370 -25.73 23.13 -27.60
N ASN A 371 -25.06 22.55 -28.59
CA ASN A 371 -25.56 21.49 -29.49
C ASN A 371 -26.46 21.90 -30.67
N ASN A 372 -25.85 22.47 -31.71
CA ASN A 372 -26.16 22.07 -33.09
C ASN A 372 -24.91 22.23 -33.98
N PHE A 373 -24.43 21.16 -34.62
CA PHE A 373 -23.11 21.15 -35.29
C PHE A 373 -23.17 21.34 -36.82
N ASN A 374 -24.31 21.80 -37.37
CA ASN A 374 -24.54 21.97 -38.81
C ASN A 374 -25.11 23.34 -39.22
N GLU A 375 -25.07 24.35 -38.35
CA GLU A 375 -25.40 25.74 -38.71
C GLU A 375 -24.13 26.61 -38.75
N PRO A 376 -23.94 27.45 -39.79
CA PRO A 376 -22.80 28.37 -39.86
C PRO A 376 -22.87 29.39 -38.72
N LYS A 377 -21.77 29.56 -37.98
CA LYS A 377 -21.69 30.61 -36.95
C LYS A 377 -21.51 31.99 -37.62
N PRO A 378 -21.94 33.10 -36.98
CA PRO A 378 -21.78 34.43 -37.55
C PRO A 378 -20.29 34.76 -37.68
N GLY A 379 -19.80 34.86 -38.92
CA GLY A 379 -18.38 34.91 -39.26
C GLY A 379 -18.01 34.11 -40.52
N ASP A 380 -18.89 33.19 -40.94
CA ASP A 380 -18.67 32.31 -42.10
C ASP A 380 -19.06 32.91 -43.47
N GLU A 381 -19.53 34.15 -43.50
CA GLU A 381 -19.99 34.84 -44.72
C GLU A 381 -18.81 35.52 -45.42
N LEU A 382 -18.02 34.73 -46.16
CA LEU A 382 -17.00 35.26 -47.07
C LEU A 382 -17.68 35.89 -48.28
N SER A 383 -17.30 37.13 -48.62
CA SER A 383 -17.78 37.80 -49.83
C SER A 383 -16.63 38.50 -50.55
N ILE A 384 -16.66 38.56 -51.89
CA ILE A 384 -15.67 39.25 -52.70
C ILE A 384 -16.35 40.04 -53.81
N LEU A 385 -15.79 41.19 -54.17
CA LEU A 385 -16.22 41.91 -55.39
C LEU A 385 -15.93 41.04 -56.61
N GLU A 386 -16.83 41.02 -57.58
CA GLU A 386 -16.48 40.54 -58.90
C GLU A 386 -15.35 41.36 -59.52
N ASN A 387 -14.71 40.83 -60.56
CA ASN A 387 -13.51 41.40 -61.16
C ASN A 387 -12.28 41.53 -60.24
N SER A 388 -12.37 41.10 -58.97
CA SER A 388 -11.22 40.97 -58.07
C SER A 388 -10.16 40.04 -58.66
N PRO A 389 -8.88 40.46 -58.73
CA PRO A 389 -7.80 39.59 -59.21
C PRO A 389 -7.55 38.42 -58.23
N PRO A 390 -6.89 37.33 -58.70
CA PRO A 390 -6.52 36.18 -57.87
C PRO A 390 -5.82 36.55 -56.55
N SER A 391 -6.56 36.45 -55.44
CA SER A 391 -6.24 37.06 -54.16
C SER A 391 -6.62 36.15 -52.99
N GLN A 392 -6.07 36.43 -51.80
CA GLN A 392 -6.44 35.68 -50.60
C GLN A 392 -7.83 36.11 -50.11
N ILE A 393 -8.64 35.12 -49.71
CA ILE A 393 -10.00 35.32 -49.19
C ILE A 393 -10.20 34.75 -47.78
N ALA A 394 -9.40 33.76 -47.37
CA ALA A 394 -9.43 33.24 -46.02
C ALA A 394 -8.05 32.75 -45.54
N VAL A 395 -7.91 32.68 -44.22
CA VAL A 395 -6.93 31.83 -43.53
C VAL A 395 -7.71 30.71 -42.86
N LEU A 396 -7.22 29.48 -43.00
CA LEU A 396 -7.75 28.31 -42.31
C LEU A 396 -6.73 27.86 -41.29
N THR A 397 -7.11 27.84 -40.03
CA THR A 397 -6.39 27.17 -38.95
C THR A 397 -7.01 25.81 -38.73
N VAL A 398 -6.16 24.79 -38.74
CA VAL A 398 -6.54 23.39 -38.61
C VAL A 398 -5.78 22.82 -37.43
N ARG A 399 -6.53 22.34 -36.43
CA ARG A 399 -6.00 21.86 -35.16
C ARG A 399 -6.51 20.46 -34.91
N ASP A 400 -5.59 19.59 -34.56
CA ASP A 400 -5.90 18.28 -34.00
C ASP A 400 -5.60 18.29 -32.49
N ASP A 401 -6.33 17.50 -31.72
CA ASP A 401 -6.23 17.43 -30.26
C ASP A 401 -5.59 16.11 -29.76
N ASP A 402 -5.26 15.17 -30.65
CA ASP A 402 -4.34 14.06 -30.36
C ASP A 402 -2.88 14.57 -30.17
N THR A 403 -1.88 13.68 -30.10
CA THR A 403 -0.45 14.08 -29.97
C THR A 403 0.50 13.41 -30.98
N GLY A 404 1.75 13.91 -31.05
CA GLY A 404 2.83 13.27 -31.81
C GLY A 404 2.63 13.23 -33.33
N ASP A 405 2.52 12.02 -33.90
CA ASP A 405 2.21 11.81 -35.32
C ASP A 405 0.70 11.86 -35.61
N ASN A 406 -0.13 11.51 -34.62
CA ASN A 406 -1.58 11.50 -34.73
C ASN A 406 -2.10 12.94 -34.94
N SER A 407 -1.57 13.93 -34.22
CA SER A 407 -1.99 15.33 -34.38
C SER A 407 -1.49 16.09 -35.62
N LYS A 408 -0.76 15.43 -36.52
CA LYS A 408 -0.29 16.06 -37.76
C LYS A 408 -1.43 16.06 -38.78
N VAL A 409 -1.65 17.19 -39.43
CA VAL A 409 -2.79 17.38 -40.35
C VAL A 409 -2.36 17.76 -41.77
N SER A 410 -3.06 17.22 -42.77
CA SER A 410 -2.91 17.55 -44.19
C SER A 410 -4.27 17.85 -44.81
N CYS A 411 -4.37 18.99 -45.51
CA CYS A 411 -5.64 19.47 -46.06
C CYS A 411 -5.58 19.68 -47.58
N SER A 412 -6.70 19.43 -48.23
CA SER A 412 -6.87 19.55 -49.68
C SER A 412 -8.26 20.10 -50.04
N LEU A 413 -8.42 20.60 -51.26
CA LEU A 413 -9.73 20.96 -51.80
C LEU A 413 -10.35 19.73 -52.49
N ASN A 414 -11.54 19.35 -52.03
CA ASN A 414 -12.36 18.33 -52.66
C ASN A 414 -13.35 19.00 -53.62
N ASP A 415 -12.82 19.45 -54.77
CA ASP A 415 -13.62 20.04 -55.84
C ASP A 415 -14.36 18.94 -56.63
N THR A 416 -15.58 18.62 -56.16
CA THR A 416 -16.52 17.70 -56.82
C THR A 416 -16.97 18.16 -58.21
N ASN A 417 -16.63 19.40 -58.62
CA ASN A 417 -16.92 19.97 -59.93
C ASN A 417 -15.78 19.79 -60.94
N SER A 418 -14.85 18.86 -60.70
CA SER A 418 -13.88 18.39 -61.70
C SER A 418 -14.55 17.47 -62.75
N ASN A 419 -15.56 18.00 -63.45
CA ASN A 419 -16.14 17.38 -64.63
C ASN A 419 -15.07 17.31 -65.72
N ILE A 420 -14.48 16.13 -65.91
CA ILE A 420 -13.58 15.84 -67.02
C ILE A 420 -14.39 15.90 -68.32
N LEU A 421 -14.41 17.07 -68.96
CA LEU A 421 -14.90 17.22 -70.31
C LEU A 421 -13.98 16.45 -71.26
N SER A 422 -14.59 15.70 -72.19
CA SER A 422 -13.95 14.68 -73.05
C SER A 422 -12.86 15.18 -74.01
N ASN A 423 -12.49 16.47 -73.94
CA ASN A 423 -11.54 17.13 -74.84
C ASN A 423 -10.20 17.49 -74.18
N GLY A 424 -9.96 17.12 -72.91
CA GLY A 424 -8.66 17.30 -72.25
C GLY A 424 -8.35 18.73 -71.78
N GLU A 425 -9.29 19.65 -71.91
CA GLU A 425 -9.19 21.01 -71.37
C GLU A 425 -9.56 20.98 -69.87
N LYS A 426 -8.58 21.25 -68.99
CA LYS A 426 -8.82 21.33 -67.54
C LYS A 426 -9.72 22.52 -67.26
N THR A 427 -10.87 22.28 -66.64
CA THR A 427 -11.67 23.31 -65.97
C THR A 427 -10.78 24.10 -65.01
N THR A 428 -10.82 25.43 -65.09
CA THR A 428 -10.09 26.29 -64.16
C THR A 428 -10.62 26.07 -62.75
N GLN A 429 -9.73 25.72 -61.81
CA GLN A 429 -10.10 25.60 -60.40
C GLN A 429 -10.65 26.95 -59.91
N ASN A 430 -11.68 26.94 -59.07
CA ASN A 430 -12.22 28.19 -58.53
C ASN A 430 -11.30 28.76 -57.43
N PHE A 431 -10.68 27.88 -56.64
CA PHE A 431 -9.82 28.24 -55.51
C PHE A 431 -8.52 27.43 -55.50
N ILE A 432 -7.51 27.96 -54.79
CA ILE A 432 -6.26 27.27 -54.48
C ILE A 432 -6.08 27.34 -52.96
N LEU A 433 -5.79 26.19 -52.34
CA LEU A 433 -5.39 26.08 -50.94
C LEU A 433 -3.88 25.87 -50.87
N THR A 434 -3.15 26.83 -50.30
CA THR A 434 -1.68 26.73 -50.12
C THR A 434 -1.34 26.65 -48.63
N PRO A 435 -0.54 25.66 -48.18
CA PRO A 435 -0.05 25.63 -46.81
C PRO A 435 0.89 26.81 -46.56
N SER A 436 0.74 27.49 -45.43
CA SER A 436 1.60 28.60 -45.01
C SER A 436 2.59 28.15 -43.93
N THR A 437 2.09 27.46 -42.91
CA THR A 437 2.85 26.80 -41.83
C THR A 437 2.11 25.52 -41.43
N PRO A 438 2.68 24.61 -40.61
CA PRO A 438 1.93 23.47 -40.09
C PRO A 438 0.61 23.91 -39.45
N GLY A 439 -0.49 23.26 -39.82
CA GLY A 439 -1.84 23.60 -39.35
C GLY A 439 -2.44 24.92 -39.90
N ILE A 440 -1.76 25.68 -40.77
CA ILE A 440 -2.29 26.95 -41.30
C ILE A 440 -2.22 26.98 -42.82
N TYR A 441 -3.37 27.21 -43.45
CA TYR A 441 -3.54 27.26 -44.90
C TYR A 441 -4.11 28.61 -45.35
N SER A 442 -3.63 29.12 -46.47
CA SER A 442 -4.19 30.28 -47.17
C SER A 442 -5.12 29.80 -48.29
N LEU A 443 -6.38 30.25 -48.26
CA LEU A 443 -7.33 30.03 -49.35
C LEU A 443 -7.35 31.27 -50.25
N ARG A 444 -7.08 31.04 -51.53
CA ARG A 444 -6.97 32.08 -52.55
C ARG A 444 -7.90 31.79 -53.73
N THR A 445 -8.44 32.82 -54.36
CA THR A 445 -9.15 32.66 -55.64
C THR A 445 -8.14 32.32 -56.74
N ALA A 446 -8.46 31.38 -57.62
CA ALA A 446 -7.57 30.99 -58.73
C ALA A 446 -7.90 31.73 -60.04
N LYS A 447 -9.14 32.21 -60.15
CA LYS A 447 -9.68 32.96 -61.29
C LYS A 447 -10.35 34.24 -60.82
N VAL A 448 -10.64 35.11 -61.78
CA VAL A 448 -11.57 36.22 -61.61
C VAL A 448 -13.00 35.67 -61.65
N PHE A 449 -13.89 36.23 -60.83
CA PHE A 449 -15.32 35.88 -60.80
C PHE A 449 -16.16 36.98 -61.47
N ASP A 450 -17.30 36.55 -61.97
CA ASP A 450 -18.30 37.27 -62.78
C ASP A 450 -19.65 36.96 -62.13
N TYR A 451 -20.36 38.00 -61.69
CA TYR A 451 -21.57 37.90 -60.87
C TYR A 451 -22.79 37.46 -61.69
N GLU A 452 -22.94 37.97 -62.91
CA GLU A 452 -23.99 37.57 -63.86
C GLU A 452 -23.93 36.07 -64.18
N SER A 453 -22.73 35.48 -64.10
CA SER A 453 -22.48 34.05 -64.30
C SER A 453 -22.75 33.22 -63.04
N GLU A 454 -22.14 33.54 -61.89
CA GLU A 454 -22.30 32.75 -60.64
C GLU A 454 -22.18 33.62 -59.37
N SER A 455 -23.32 34.04 -58.81
CA SER A 455 -23.35 34.90 -57.61
C SER A 455 -22.95 34.22 -56.28
N THR A 456 -22.76 32.90 -56.26
CA THR A 456 -22.35 32.17 -55.04
C THR A 456 -21.57 30.92 -55.40
N VAL A 457 -20.33 30.86 -54.93
CA VAL A 457 -19.39 29.78 -55.24
C VAL A 457 -19.07 29.01 -53.96
N ARG A 458 -18.96 27.69 -54.05
CA ARG A 458 -18.64 26.81 -52.91
C ARG A 458 -17.44 25.93 -53.20
N THR A 459 -16.67 25.60 -52.16
CA THR A 459 -15.66 24.54 -52.20
C THR A 459 -15.63 23.80 -50.86
N THR A 460 -15.16 22.56 -50.86
CA THR A 460 -15.06 21.73 -49.64
C THR A 460 -13.61 21.52 -49.31
N VAL A 461 -13.17 22.01 -48.15
CA VAL A 461 -11.85 21.71 -47.60
C VAL A 461 -11.95 20.41 -46.84
N VAL A 462 -11.13 19.42 -47.21
CA VAL A 462 -11.04 18.12 -46.52
C VAL A 462 -9.66 17.99 -45.91
N CYS A 463 -9.62 17.78 -44.60
CA CYS A 463 -8.41 17.53 -43.84
C CYS A 463 -8.39 16.08 -43.35
N HIS A 464 -7.20 15.49 -43.32
CA HIS A 464 -6.92 14.19 -42.70
C HIS A 464 -5.75 14.33 -41.74
N ASP A 465 -5.75 13.51 -40.70
CA ASP A 465 -4.60 13.34 -39.83
C ASP A 465 -3.56 12.36 -40.44
N TYR A 466 -2.46 12.10 -39.71
CA TYR A 466 -1.48 11.06 -40.04
C TYR A 466 -1.50 9.87 -39.07
N GLY A 467 -2.58 9.72 -38.33
CA GLY A 467 -2.68 8.80 -37.21
C GLY A 467 -2.77 7.32 -37.56
N LYS A 468 -2.52 6.49 -36.55
CA LYS A 468 -2.52 5.03 -36.63
C LYS A 468 -3.42 4.45 -35.53
N PRO A 469 -4.13 3.33 -35.79
CA PRO A 469 -4.08 2.49 -37.00
C PRO A 469 -4.90 3.01 -38.18
N GLN A 470 -5.76 4.00 -37.97
CA GLN A 470 -6.64 4.59 -38.98
C GLN A 470 -6.51 6.10 -38.94
N GLN A 471 -6.46 6.72 -40.12
CA GLN A 471 -6.57 8.16 -40.27
C GLN A 471 -8.02 8.61 -40.14
N LEU A 472 -8.27 9.65 -39.37
CA LEU A 472 -9.54 10.34 -39.28
C LEU A 472 -9.55 11.54 -40.23
N THR A 473 -10.76 11.96 -40.60
CA THR A 473 -10.98 13.01 -41.61
C THR A 473 -12.06 13.96 -41.17
N SER A 474 -11.91 15.23 -41.53
CA SER A 474 -12.96 16.24 -41.41
C SER A 474 -13.13 17.00 -42.72
N ALA A 475 -14.33 17.55 -42.91
CA ALA A 475 -14.67 18.33 -44.09
C ALA A 475 -15.41 19.59 -43.67
N ARG A 476 -15.06 20.74 -44.27
CA ARG A 476 -15.76 22.00 -44.09
C ARG A 476 -16.09 22.63 -45.44
N VAL A 477 -17.37 22.92 -45.66
CA VAL A 477 -17.83 23.66 -46.84
C VAL A 477 -17.58 25.15 -46.61
N ILE A 478 -16.86 25.77 -47.53
CA ILE A 478 -16.64 27.22 -47.57
C ILE A 478 -17.55 27.78 -48.67
N THR A 479 -18.39 28.75 -48.32
CA THR A 479 -19.26 29.48 -49.26
C THR A 479 -18.72 30.89 -49.43
N VAL A 480 -18.59 31.34 -50.68
CA VAL A 480 -18.16 32.68 -51.04
C VAL A 480 -19.26 33.34 -51.86
N GLN A 481 -19.76 34.47 -51.38
CA GLN A 481 -20.69 35.31 -52.14
C GLN A 481 -19.89 36.23 -53.07
N ILE A 482 -20.33 36.34 -54.32
CA ILE A 482 -19.80 37.35 -55.23
C ILE A 482 -20.66 38.61 -55.04
N ILE A 483 -20.04 39.78 -55.02
CA ILE A 483 -20.71 41.08 -54.92
C ILE A 483 -20.65 41.75 -56.30
N ASP A 484 -21.85 42.08 -56.79
CA ASP A 484 -22.17 42.82 -58.01
C ASP A 484 -21.43 44.19 -58.05
N VAL A 485 -20.82 44.50 -59.19
CA VAL A 485 -20.15 45.77 -59.50
C VAL A 485 -20.74 46.29 -60.82
N ASN A 486 -21.24 47.52 -60.83
CA ASN A 486 -21.73 48.17 -62.06
C ASN A 486 -20.63 48.27 -63.13
N GLU A 487 -20.66 47.33 -64.08
CA GLU A 487 -19.78 47.28 -65.25
C GLU A 487 -20.56 47.47 -66.56
N PHE A 488 -21.87 47.23 -66.52
CA PHE A 488 -22.75 47.44 -67.66
C PHE A 488 -23.40 48.84 -67.60
N GLN A 489 -23.70 49.36 -68.79
CA GLN A 489 -24.42 50.61 -68.95
C GLN A 489 -25.79 50.33 -69.58
N PRO A 490 -26.83 51.13 -69.27
CA PRO A 490 -28.15 50.93 -69.85
C PRO A 490 -28.13 50.99 -71.38
N GLU A 491 -28.55 49.90 -72.04
CA GLU A 491 -28.71 49.82 -73.49
C GLU A 491 -30.19 49.92 -73.87
N PHE A 492 -30.54 50.93 -74.68
CA PHE A 492 -31.88 51.02 -75.27
C PHE A 492 -32.13 49.84 -76.21
N SER A 493 -33.32 49.23 -76.13
CA SER A 493 -33.71 48.08 -76.97
C SER A 493 -33.71 48.37 -78.48
N ARG A 494 -33.62 49.65 -78.88
CA ARG A 494 -33.45 50.11 -80.27
C ARG A 494 -32.58 51.37 -80.30
N ARG A 495 -31.75 51.48 -81.35
CA ARG A 495 -30.94 52.70 -81.62
C ARG A 495 -31.76 53.88 -82.16
N VAL A 496 -32.93 53.60 -82.75
CA VAL A 496 -33.85 54.62 -83.28
C VAL A 496 -35.28 54.17 -82.98
N TYR A 497 -36.11 55.09 -82.49
CA TYR A 497 -37.54 54.91 -82.35
C TYR A 497 -38.26 55.92 -83.25
N VAL A 498 -39.28 55.47 -83.97
CA VAL A 498 -40.10 56.30 -84.84
C VAL A 498 -41.56 56.09 -84.45
N SER A 499 -42.26 57.18 -84.12
CA SER A 499 -43.71 57.19 -83.88
C SER A 499 -44.35 58.25 -84.78
N ARG A 500 -45.65 58.11 -85.06
CA ARG A 500 -46.43 59.08 -85.85
C ARG A 500 -47.51 59.67 -84.96
N VAL A 501 -47.44 60.98 -84.74
CA VAL A 501 -48.38 61.71 -83.88
C VAL A 501 -49.40 62.44 -84.77
N PRO A 502 -50.71 62.24 -84.56
CA PRO A 502 -51.74 63.04 -85.25
C PRO A 502 -51.62 64.52 -84.89
N GLU A 503 -51.85 65.41 -85.85
CA GLU A 503 -51.76 66.88 -85.65
C GLU A 503 -52.71 67.42 -84.57
N ASN A 504 -53.83 66.73 -84.32
CA ASN A 504 -54.84 67.07 -83.31
C ASN A 504 -54.72 66.20 -82.03
N ALA A 505 -53.53 65.67 -81.73
CA ALA A 505 -53.30 64.86 -80.53
C ALA A 505 -53.52 65.69 -79.24
N PRO A 506 -54.31 65.19 -78.26
CA PRO A 506 -54.58 65.91 -77.02
C PRO A 506 -53.34 65.94 -76.09
N PRO A 507 -53.19 66.97 -75.25
CA PRO A 507 -52.14 67.01 -74.22
C PRO A 507 -52.20 65.79 -73.29
N GLY A 508 -51.05 65.17 -73.03
CA GLY A 508 -50.96 63.96 -72.21
C GLY A 508 -51.23 62.64 -72.97
N MET A 509 -51.37 62.67 -74.30
CA MET A 509 -51.41 61.45 -75.11
C MET A 509 -50.04 60.74 -75.08
N ASP A 510 -50.04 59.44 -74.76
CA ASP A 510 -48.85 58.59 -74.85
C ASP A 510 -48.45 58.37 -76.32
N ILE A 511 -47.26 58.86 -76.69
CA ILE A 511 -46.75 58.82 -78.08
C ILE A 511 -45.87 57.59 -78.34
N LEU A 512 -45.05 57.21 -77.35
CA LEU A 512 -44.03 56.18 -77.46
C LEU A 512 -43.56 55.77 -76.04
N THR A 513 -43.57 54.47 -75.76
CA THR A 513 -42.84 53.89 -74.63
C THR A 513 -41.49 53.39 -75.13
N THR A 514 -40.40 53.75 -74.45
CA THR A 514 -39.06 53.19 -74.70
C THR A 514 -38.66 52.29 -73.55
N THR A 515 -37.80 51.31 -73.85
CA THR A 515 -37.21 50.43 -72.85
C THR A 515 -35.71 50.38 -73.05
N ALA A 516 -34.97 50.50 -71.95
CA ALA A 516 -33.58 50.10 -71.85
C ALA A 516 -33.48 48.85 -70.97
N LEU A 517 -32.40 48.10 -71.14
CA LEU A 517 -31.98 47.02 -70.26
C LEU A 517 -30.56 47.33 -69.80
N ASP A 518 -30.31 47.15 -68.52
CA ASP A 518 -28.98 47.05 -67.96
C ASP A 518 -28.79 45.60 -67.49
N ARG A 519 -27.54 45.13 -67.39
CA ARG A 519 -27.27 43.71 -67.08
C ARG A 519 -27.04 43.47 -65.60
N ASP A 520 -26.53 44.45 -64.86
CA ASP A 520 -26.36 44.32 -63.41
C ASP A 520 -27.70 44.02 -62.72
N ARG A 521 -27.69 43.15 -61.72
CA ARG A 521 -28.92 42.61 -61.11
C ARG A 521 -29.73 43.67 -60.35
N ALA A 522 -29.07 44.71 -59.85
CA ALA A 522 -29.67 45.78 -59.06
C ALA A 522 -29.87 47.11 -59.84
N ALA A 523 -29.66 47.12 -61.16
CA ALA A 523 -29.69 48.35 -61.95
C ALA A 523 -31.06 49.08 -61.92
N VAL A 524 -31.06 50.32 -61.42
CA VAL A 524 -32.25 51.19 -61.40
C VAL A 524 -32.18 52.20 -62.54
N LEU A 525 -32.97 51.95 -63.59
CA LEU A 525 -33.02 52.78 -64.79
C LEU A 525 -33.75 54.10 -64.56
N SER A 526 -33.12 55.22 -64.96
CA SER A 526 -33.77 56.54 -65.01
C SER A 526 -33.69 57.14 -66.41
N TYR A 527 -34.85 57.54 -66.96
CA TYR A 527 -34.98 58.06 -68.31
C TYR A 527 -35.04 59.59 -68.29
N LYS A 528 -34.25 60.25 -69.14
CA LYS A 528 -34.21 61.71 -69.28
C LYS A 528 -34.07 62.08 -70.75
N PHE A 529 -34.70 63.17 -71.17
CA PHE A 529 -34.39 63.76 -72.48
C PHE A 529 -32.96 64.32 -72.46
N ALA A 530 -32.18 64.04 -73.51
CA ALA A 530 -30.89 64.68 -73.68
C ALA A 530 -31.08 66.22 -73.76
N PRO A 531 -30.15 67.02 -73.20
CA PRO A 531 -30.20 68.47 -73.38
C PRO A 531 -30.17 68.78 -74.88
N THR A 532 -31.06 69.66 -75.34
CA THR A 532 -31.12 70.05 -76.74
C THR A 532 -29.81 70.71 -77.15
N SER A 533 -28.96 69.97 -77.86
CA SER A 533 -27.87 70.56 -78.62
C SER A 533 -28.49 71.51 -79.64
N THR A 534 -28.26 72.81 -79.46
CA THR A 534 -28.71 73.85 -80.39
C THR A 534 -27.89 73.75 -81.67
N LEU A 535 -28.24 72.78 -82.52
CA LEU A 535 -27.85 72.76 -83.93
C LEU A 535 -28.56 73.92 -84.62
N SER A 536 -27.91 75.07 -84.59
CA SER A 536 -28.26 76.22 -85.41
C SER A 536 -28.10 75.83 -86.88
N PHE A 537 -29.23 75.55 -87.55
CA PHE A 537 -29.28 75.45 -88.99
C PHE A 537 -29.01 76.83 -89.58
N ASN A 538 -27.77 77.08 -90.00
CA ASN A 538 -27.47 78.16 -90.93
C ASN A 538 -27.68 77.63 -92.35
N GLU A 539 -28.51 78.32 -93.13
CA GLU A 539 -28.63 78.10 -94.57
C GLU A 539 -27.42 78.69 -95.33
N GLU A 540 -27.30 78.26 -96.59
CA GLU A 540 -26.33 78.70 -97.62
C GLU A 540 -24.86 78.22 -97.51
N GLY A 541 -24.32 77.70 -98.63
CA GLY A 541 -22.87 77.62 -98.84
C GLY A 541 -22.36 76.34 -99.53
N LYS A 542 -22.31 76.35 -100.86
CA LYS A 542 -21.76 75.29 -101.74
C LYS A 542 -20.29 74.90 -101.49
N ASP A 543 -19.99 73.66 -101.91
CA ASP A 543 -18.71 73.14 -102.44
C ASP A 543 -17.41 73.29 -101.60
N LEU A 544 -16.79 72.15 -101.23
CA LEU A 544 -15.64 71.60 -101.99
C LEU A 544 -15.22 70.18 -101.55
N HIS A 545 -14.80 69.35 -102.51
CA HIS A 545 -13.95 68.16 -102.28
C HIS A 545 -12.48 68.57 -102.07
N LYS A 546 -11.75 67.97 -101.11
CA LYS A 546 -10.66 66.99 -101.37
C LYS A 546 -9.86 66.54 -100.12
N SER A 547 -9.14 65.43 -100.33
CA SER A 547 -7.92 64.92 -99.67
C SER A 547 -6.91 66.00 -99.22
N ASP A 548 -5.95 65.75 -98.32
CA ASP A 548 -5.16 64.50 -98.18
C ASP A 548 -4.43 64.36 -96.81
N SER A 549 -3.71 63.24 -96.65
CA SER A 549 -2.85 62.87 -95.51
C SER A 549 -1.73 63.85 -95.15
N THR A 550 -1.24 63.79 -93.89
CA THR A 550 0.22 63.62 -93.64
C THR A 550 0.51 62.92 -92.32
N GLN A 551 1.63 62.20 -92.29
CA GLN A 551 2.19 61.43 -91.18
C GLN A 551 3.66 61.85 -91.02
N THR A 552 4.05 62.27 -89.81
CA THR A 552 5.43 62.49 -89.30
C THR A 552 5.29 62.49 -87.78
N ASP A 553 5.82 61.58 -86.96
CA ASP A 553 7.05 60.78 -86.98
C ASP A 553 8.30 61.56 -86.49
N ASP A 554 8.80 61.07 -85.35
CA ASP A 554 10.03 61.29 -84.57
C ASP A 554 10.56 62.69 -84.15
N GLY A 555 10.98 62.72 -82.87
CA GLY A 555 11.61 63.84 -82.15
C GLY A 555 11.75 63.55 -80.65
#